data_AF-A0A9W6KHB9-F1
#
_entry.id   AF-A0A9W6KHB9-F1
#
_cell.length_a   1.000
_cell.length_b   1.000
_cell.length_c   1.000
_cell.angle_alpha   90.00
_cell.angle_beta   90.00
_cell.angle_gamma   90.00
#
_symmetry.space_group_name_H-M   'P 1'
#
loop_
_entity.id
_entity.type
_entity.pdbx_description
1 polymer ?
#
loop_
_entity_poly.entity_id
_entity_poly.type
_entity_poly.pdbx_seq_one_letter_code
_entity_poly.pdbx_strand_id
1 'polypeptide(L)'
;MHYKRLAGNAIARNEWSLHDGVVTDGGLPKLLRDIELVADEPKLMTWEKALGASPGGLASSRQDYVRRVGYVLQANVADYNRLVAQLQNPTVSFDLDHNDILSEAERLLHNVVTAASTRADQLRNFMTDHFADDAGLTAQYTAKVKEEFAQDPSNVFLRNLRNYITHRRLPVAQSQETFTQTTYAFTFTLVRDALLEWSGWTADPRKWLEGLDGDVMIVEVVDRYARTAGTFDKWLFDEIGTKFADDLREYHEAATYVDAEWKRHFDF
;
A
#
# COMPACT_ATOMS: atom_id res chain seq x y z
N MET A 1 18.07 14.08 25.76
CA MET A 1 17.93 12.73 25.20
C MET A 1 17.40 12.90 23.77
N HIS A 2 18.29 12.87 22.79
CA HIS A 2 18.04 13.34 21.42
C HIS A 2 17.42 12.23 20.55
N TYR A 3 16.27 12.52 19.92
CA TYR A 3 15.81 11.77 18.76
C TYR A 3 16.33 12.46 17.48
N LYS A 4 17.28 11.81 16.82
CA LYS A 4 17.80 12.18 15.50
C LYS A 4 16.71 11.95 14.44
N ARG A 5 16.38 12.99 13.68
CA ARG A 5 15.75 12.87 12.35
C ARG A 5 16.69 12.07 11.45
N LEU A 6 16.24 10.91 10.99
CA LEU A 6 16.81 10.24 9.82
C LEU A 6 16.24 10.91 8.58
N ALA A 7 17.16 11.37 7.73
CA ALA A 7 16.88 11.83 6.38
C ALA A 7 16.23 10.70 5.57
N GLY A 8 15.05 10.97 5.01
CA GLY A 8 14.30 10.04 4.18
C GLY A 8 14.55 10.31 2.70
N ASN A 9 15.12 9.31 2.04
CA ASN A 9 15.29 9.20 0.60
C ASN A 9 13.97 9.40 -0.16
N ALA A 10 14.08 9.95 -1.36
CA ALA A 10 13.00 10.13 -2.32
C ALA A 10 12.45 8.78 -2.80
N ILE A 11 11.49 8.24 -2.06
CA ILE A 11 10.51 7.25 -2.56
C ILE A 11 9.33 8.07 -3.06
N ALA A 12 8.77 7.69 -4.21
CA ALA A 12 7.68 8.36 -4.91
C ALA A 12 6.70 9.03 -3.94
N ARG A 13 6.63 10.37 -4.02
CA ARG A 13 5.58 11.17 -3.38
C ARG A 13 4.27 10.73 -4.02
N ASN A 14 3.61 9.73 -3.45
CA ASN A 14 2.19 9.56 -3.72
C ASN A 14 1.51 10.82 -3.19
N GLU A 15 0.88 11.56 -4.08
CA GLU A 15 0.18 12.84 -3.85
C GLU A 15 -1.09 12.62 -3.01
N TRP A 16 -0.91 12.15 -1.78
CA TRP A 16 -1.92 12.20 -0.71
C TRP A 16 -1.72 13.50 0.05
N SER A 17 -1.75 14.62 -0.66
CA SER A 17 -1.69 15.94 -0.03
C SER A 17 -3.09 16.26 0.48
N LEU A 18 -3.29 16.16 1.79
CA LEU A 18 -4.39 16.87 2.43
C LEU A 18 -4.12 18.38 2.24
N HIS A 19 -5.15 19.10 1.82
CA HIS A 19 -5.13 20.50 1.43
C HIS A 19 -4.36 21.41 2.40
N ASP A 20 -3.65 22.38 1.82
CA ASP A 20 -3.03 23.50 2.52
C ASP A 20 -4.05 24.24 3.40
N GLY A 21 -3.62 24.50 4.63
CA GLY A 21 -4.47 24.94 5.73
C GLY A 21 -5.16 26.29 5.50
N VAL A 22 -6.44 26.34 5.88
CA VAL A 22 -7.15 27.57 6.15
C VAL A 22 -6.58 28.15 7.44
N VAL A 23 -5.85 29.27 7.34
CA VAL A 23 -5.49 30.08 8.50
C VAL A 23 -6.76 30.79 8.97
N THR A 24 -7.36 30.34 10.06
CA THR A 24 -8.49 31.04 10.67
C THR A 24 -8.00 32.14 11.60
N ASP A 25 -8.48 33.36 11.36
CA ASP A 25 -8.31 34.52 12.22
C ASP A 25 -8.82 34.24 13.66
N GLY A 26 -7.89 34.24 14.62
CA GLY A 26 -8.09 34.71 16.01
C GLY A 26 -8.94 33.92 17.03
N GLY A 27 -9.69 32.89 16.65
CA GLY A 27 -10.59 32.16 17.58
C GLY A 27 -10.19 30.72 17.92
N LEU A 28 -10.61 30.22 19.09
CA LEU A 28 -10.47 28.79 19.45
C LEU A 28 -11.43 27.95 18.56
N PRO A 29 -10.93 26.92 17.83
CA PRO A 29 -11.77 26.03 17.02
C PRO A 29 -12.94 25.44 17.79
N LYS A 30 -14.06 25.18 17.11
CA LYS A 30 -15.29 24.67 17.73
C LYS A 30 -15.03 23.39 18.55
N LEU A 31 -14.39 22.39 17.94
CA LEU A 31 -14.02 21.15 18.61
C LEU A 31 -13.19 21.35 19.87
N LEU A 32 -12.36 22.39 19.95
CA LEU A 32 -11.57 22.68 21.15
C LEU A 32 -12.33 23.46 22.22
N ARG A 33 -13.33 24.25 21.84
CA ARG A 33 -14.18 25.02 22.78
C ARG A 33 -15.02 24.11 23.66
N ASP A 34 -15.44 22.98 23.12
CA ASP A 34 -16.35 22.04 23.79
C ASP A 34 -15.59 21.01 24.66
N ILE A 35 -14.25 21.07 24.69
CA ILE A 35 -13.42 20.17 25.51
C ILE A 35 -13.37 20.67 26.95
N GLU A 36 -13.82 19.84 27.88
CA GLU A 36 -13.61 20.06 29.31
C GLU A 36 -12.14 19.82 29.67
N LEU A 37 -11.51 20.82 30.28
CA LEU A 37 -10.12 20.73 30.72
C LEU A 37 -10.04 19.92 32.02
N VAL A 38 -9.12 18.95 32.05
CA VAL A 38 -8.85 18.15 33.25
C VAL A 38 -7.97 18.97 34.19
N ALA A 39 -8.38 19.07 35.45
CA ALA A 39 -7.56 19.70 36.48
C ALA A 39 -6.19 19.02 36.55
N ASP A 40 -5.13 19.83 36.65
CA ASP A 40 -3.73 19.39 36.72
C ASP A 40 -3.12 18.74 35.46
N GLU A 41 -3.86 18.67 34.34
CA GLU A 41 -3.29 18.30 33.03
C GLU A 41 -2.94 19.54 32.19
N PRO A 42 -1.81 19.56 31.46
CA PRO A 42 -1.53 20.63 30.51
C PRO A 42 -2.60 20.68 29.41
N LYS A 43 -3.17 21.87 29.16
CA LYS A 43 -4.25 22.08 28.16
C LYS A 43 -3.98 21.40 26.80
N LEU A 44 -2.72 21.42 26.36
CA LEU A 44 -2.30 20.85 25.07
C LEU A 44 -2.43 19.33 25.06
N MET A 45 -2.09 18.65 26.16
CA MET A 45 -2.28 17.20 26.31
C MET A 45 -3.76 16.83 26.29
N THR A 46 -4.60 17.58 27.03
CA THR A 46 -6.04 17.34 27.05
C THR A 46 -6.65 17.54 25.66
N TRP A 47 -6.24 18.60 24.94
CA TRP A 47 -6.67 18.85 23.57
C TRP A 47 -6.22 17.76 22.60
N GLU A 48 -4.96 17.33 22.62
CA GLU A 48 -4.48 16.24 21.75
C GLU A 48 -5.25 14.94 21.97
N LYS A 49 -5.48 14.57 23.23
CA LYS A 49 -6.19 13.34 23.57
C LYS A 49 -7.64 13.39 23.09
N ALA A 50 -8.32 14.51 23.31
CA ALA A 50 -9.68 14.72 22.84
C ALA A 50 -9.77 14.80 21.30
N LEU A 51 -8.78 15.41 20.64
CA LEU A 51 -8.69 15.44 19.18
C LEU A 51 -8.57 14.03 18.60
N GLY A 52 -7.67 13.20 19.14
CA GLY A 52 -7.53 11.82 18.69
C GLY A 52 -8.79 10.97 18.91
N ALA A 53 -9.55 11.25 19.96
CA ALA A 53 -10.80 10.55 20.28
C ALA A 53 -12.04 11.10 19.56
N SER A 54 -11.94 12.28 18.95
CA SER A 54 -13.05 12.92 18.23
C SER A 54 -13.47 12.09 17.00
N PRO A 55 -14.71 12.25 16.50
CA PRO A 55 -15.14 11.58 15.27
C PRO A 55 -14.17 11.79 14.10
N GLY A 56 -13.68 13.01 13.91
CA GLY A 56 -12.71 13.37 12.87
C GLY A 56 -11.33 12.77 13.11
N GLY A 57 -10.86 12.72 14.35
CA GLY A 57 -9.59 12.06 14.71
C GLY A 57 -9.63 10.55 14.45
N LEU A 58 -10.75 9.90 14.77
CA LEU A 58 -10.98 8.49 14.45
C LEU A 58 -11.09 8.26 12.95
N ALA A 59 -11.79 9.13 12.21
CA ALA A 59 -11.87 9.07 10.75
C ALA A 59 -10.50 9.26 10.08
N SER A 60 -9.70 10.22 10.55
CA SER A 60 -8.34 10.46 10.07
C SER A 60 -7.45 9.25 10.35
N SER A 61 -7.54 8.65 11.53
CA SER A 61 -6.81 7.43 11.89
C SER A 61 -7.17 6.23 11.00
N ARG A 62 -8.45 6.11 10.61
CA ARG A 62 -8.95 5.08 9.68
C ARG A 62 -8.41 5.29 8.26
N GLN A 63 -8.44 6.52 7.75
CA GLN A 63 -7.80 6.86 6.48
C GLN A 63 -6.30 6.54 6.48
N ASP A 64 -5.62 6.89 7.57
CA ASP A 64 -4.21 6.60 7.75
C ASP A 64 -3.89 5.11 7.83
N TYR A 65 -4.79 4.31 8.39
CA TYR A 65 -4.66 2.85 8.38
C TYR A 65 -4.65 2.31 6.95
N VAL A 66 -5.62 2.70 6.11
CA VAL A 66 -5.68 2.30 4.69
C VAL A 66 -4.39 2.69 3.97
N ARG A 67 -3.93 3.92 4.18
CA ARG A 67 -2.67 4.44 3.60
C ARG A 67 -1.45 3.61 4.01
N ARG A 68 -1.30 3.28 5.29
CA ARG A 68 -0.18 2.48 5.80
C ARG A 68 -0.19 1.06 5.26
N VAL A 69 -1.37 0.43 5.21
CA VAL A 69 -1.53 -0.92 4.67
C VAL A 69 -1.17 -0.95 3.18
N GLY A 70 -1.62 0.03 2.39
CA GLY A 70 -1.24 0.17 0.99
C GLY A 70 0.27 0.42 0.81
N TYR A 71 0.87 1.26 1.66
CA TYR A 71 2.30 1.58 1.60
C TYR A 71 3.20 0.34 1.66
N VAL A 72 2.90 -0.64 2.52
CA VAL A 72 3.72 -1.85 2.65
C VAL A 72 3.81 -2.62 1.33
N LEU A 73 2.69 -2.81 0.62
CA LEU A 73 2.71 -3.44 -0.70
C LEU A 73 3.50 -2.59 -1.70
N GLN A 74 3.18 -1.29 -1.80
CA GLN A 74 3.79 -0.41 -2.79
C GLN A 74 5.31 -0.26 -2.61
N ALA A 75 5.80 -0.24 -1.38
CA ALA A 75 7.24 -0.21 -1.09
C ALA A 75 7.93 -1.49 -1.57
N ASN A 76 7.35 -2.67 -1.30
CA ASN A 76 7.92 -3.95 -1.77
C ASN A 76 7.92 -4.05 -3.30
N VAL A 77 6.86 -3.57 -3.96
CA VAL A 77 6.80 -3.50 -5.43
C VAL A 77 7.87 -2.54 -5.98
N ALA A 78 8.05 -1.38 -5.34
CA ALA A 78 9.07 -0.42 -5.74
C ALA A 78 10.49 -0.99 -5.61
N ASP A 79 10.75 -1.79 -4.56
CA ASP A 79 12.04 -2.46 -4.39
C ASP A 79 12.26 -3.54 -5.47
N TYR A 80 11.24 -4.34 -5.78
CA TYR A 80 11.28 -5.33 -6.87
C TYR A 80 11.55 -4.66 -8.23
N ASN A 81 10.82 -3.59 -8.54
CA ASN A 81 10.99 -2.85 -9.80
C ASN A 81 12.33 -2.13 -9.88
N ARG A 82 12.91 -1.72 -8.74
CA ARG A 82 14.24 -1.12 -8.70
C ARG A 82 15.31 -2.13 -9.12
N LEU A 83 15.21 -3.38 -8.68
CA LEU A 83 16.11 -4.45 -9.14
C LEU A 83 16.00 -4.62 -10.66
N VAL A 84 14.78 -4.77 -11.19
CA VAL A 84 14.56 -4.92 -12.63
C VAL A 84 15.11 -3.73 -13.42
N ALA A 85 14.90 -2.51 -12.92
CA ALA A 85 15.40 -1.29 -13.56
C ALA A 85 16.94 -1.22 -13.56
N GLN A 86 17.59 -1.63 -12.48
CA GLN A 86 19.06 -1.67 -12.39
C GLN A 86 19.65 -2.65 -13.42
N LEU A 87 18.99 -3.78 -13.64
CA LEU A 87 19.43 -4.80 -14.59
C LEU A 87 19.22 -4.39 -16.06
N GLN A 88 18.51 -3.30 -16.35
CA GLN A 88 18.50 -2.71 -17.70
C GLN A 88 19.84 -2.07 -18.08
N ASN A 89 20.72 -1.81 -17.11
CA ASN A 89 22.07 -1.32 -17.37
C ASN A 89 23.01 -2.52 -17.63
N PRO A 90 23.55 -2.69 -18.85
CA PRO A 90 24.44 -3.80 -19.16
C PRO A 90 25.68 -3.86 -18.26
N THR A 91 26.21 -2.70 -17.83
CA THR A 91 27.37 -2.66 -16.93
C THR A 91 27.06 -3.25 -15.57
N VAL A 92 25.81 -3.14 -15.10
CA VAL A 92 25.37 -3.72 -13.84
C VAL A 92 25.04 -5.20 -14.02
N SER A 93 24.29 -5.57 -15.05
CA SER A 93 23.85 -6.95 -15.24
C SER A 93 25.00 -7.92 -15.53
N PHE A 94 26.04 -7.47 -16.25
CA PHE A 94 27.19 -8.33 -16.56
C PHE A 94 28.19 -8.51 -15.41
N ASP A 95 28.17 -7.65 -14.40
CA ASP A 95 29.13 -7.69 -13.28
C ASP A 95 28.61 -8.51 -12.09
N LEU A 96 27.33 -8.88 -12.11
CA LEU A 96 26.65 -9.60 -11.03
C LEU A 96 26.62 -11.11 -11.29
N ASP A 97 26.76 -11.91 -10.22
CA ASP A 97 26.52 -13.34 -10.30
C ASP A 97 25.04 -13.61 -10.61
N HIS A 98 24.79 -14.44 -11.62
CA HIS A 98 23.45 -14.73 -12.10
C HIS A 98 22.57 -15.37 -11.00
N ASN A 99 23.14 -16.24 -10.15
CA ASN A 99 22.38 -16.88 -9.08
C ASN A 99 22.03 -15.89 -7.97
N ASP A 100 22.91 -14.93 -7.67
CA ASP A 100 22.63 -13.87 -6.70
C ASP A 100 21.48 -12.98 -7.17
N ILE A 101 21.45 -12.63 -8.47
CA ILE A 101 20.36 -11.86 -9.07
C ILE A 101 19.03 -12.63 -8.97
N LEU A 102 19.02 -13.92 -9.34
CA LEU A 102 17.81 -14.73 -9.26
C LEU A 102 17.33 -14.89 -7.81
N SER A 103 18.24 -15.13 -6.87
CA SER A 103 17.91 -15.25 -5.44
C SER A 103 17.29 -13.96 -4.90
N GLU A 104 17.83 -12.81 -5.28
CA GLU A 104 17.28 -11.51 -4.86
C GLU A 104 15.93 -11.22 -5.51
N ALA A 105 15.74 -11.58 -6.78
CA ALA A 105 14.46 -11.47 -7.46
C ALA A 105 13.39 -12.35 -6.79
N GLU A 106 13.71 -13.58 -6.44
CA GLU A 106 12.81 -14.50 -5.71
C GLU A 106 12.49 -13.99 -4.31
N ARG A 107 13.47 -13.44 -3.58
CA ARG A 107 13.26 -12.83 -2.24
C ARG A 107 12.32 -11.64 -2.32
N LEU A 108 12.53 -10.73 -3.28
CA LEU A 108 11.69 -9.56 -3.47
C LEU A 108 10.28 -9.94 -3.95
N LEU A 109 10.16 -10.92 -4.86
CA LEU A 109 8.87 -11.46 -5.30
C LEU A 109 8.10 -12.09 -4.12
N HIS A 110 8.76 -12.87 -3.28
CA HIS A 110 8.17 -13.42 -2.05
C HIS A 110 7.59 -12.30 -1.17
N ASN A 111 8.34 -11.22 -0.99
CA ASN A 111 7.89 -10.08 -0.19
C ASN A 111 6.67 -9.39 -0.82
N VAL A 112 6.66 -9.20 -2.14
CA VAL A 112 5.52 -8.62 -2.88
C VAL A 112 4.26 -9.46 -2.68
N VAL A 113 4.31 -10.77 -2.94
CA VAL A 113 3.10 -11.61 -2.84
C VAL A 113 2.61 -11.73 -1.40
N THR A 114 3.53 -11.74 -0.42
CA THR A 114 3.17 -11.77 1.00
C THR A 114 2.54 -10.45 1.45
N ALA A 115 3.08 -9.31 1.01
CA ALA A 115 2.50 -8.00 1.26
C ALA A 115 1.13 -7.85 0.60
N ALA A 116 0.94 -8.38 -0.62
CA ALA A 116 -0.34 -8.39 -1.31
C ALA A 116 -1.42 -9.16 -0.53
N SER A 117 -1.11 -10.37 -0.06
CA SER A 117 -2.02 -11.15 0.80
C SER A 117 -2.32 -10.43 2.11
N THR A 118 -1.28 -9.91 2.79
CA THR A 118 -1.43 -9.17 4.05
C THR A 118 -2.33 -7.97 3.87
N ARG A 119 -2.14 -7.17 2.83
CA ARG A 119 -2.98 -6.03 2.49
C ARG A 119 -4.45 -6.45 2.36
N ALA A 120 -4.73 -7.46 1.55
CA ALA A 120 -6.10 -7.91 1.30
C ALA A 120 -6.81 -8.35 2.59
N ASP A 121 -6.10 -9.05 3.48
CA ASP A 121 -6.66 -9.51 4.75
C ASP A 121 -6.83 -8.37 5.76
N GLN A 122 -5.84 -7.47 5.87
CA GLN A 122 -5.89 -6.31 6.76
C GLN A 122 -7.02 -5.34 6.38
N LEU A 123 -7.26 -5.11 5.08
CA LEU A 123 -8.37 -4.26 4.63
C LEU A 123 -9.72 -4.94 4.83
N ARG A 124 -9.82 -6.26 4.64
CA ARG A 124 -11.06 -7.00 4.93
C ARG A 124 -11.41 -6.91 6.42
N ASN A 125 -10.46 -7.20 7.30
CA ASN A 125 -10.67 -7.13 8.74
C ASN A 125 -10.99 -5.70 9.18
N PHE A 126 -10.28 -4.71 8.65
CA PHE A 126 -10.58 -3.29 8.90
C PHE A 126 -12.02 -2.91 8.54
N MET A 127 -12.53 -3.37 7.39
CA MET A 127 -13.93 -3.14 7.02
C MET A 127 -14.89 -3.83 7.99
N THR A 128 -14.59 -5.06 8.43
CA THR A 128 -15.39 -5.76 9.43
C THR A 128 -15.37 -5.04 10.79
N ASP A 129 -14.20 -4.59 11.25
CA ASP A 129 -14.03 -4.04 12.59
C ASP A 129 -14.57 -2.61 12.74
N HIS A 130 -14.58 -1.83 11.64
CA HIS A 130 -14.94 -0.41 11.69
C HIS A 130 -16.21 -0.05 10.94
N PHE A 131 -16.68 -0.91 10.03
CA PHE A 131 -17.77 -0.59 9.11
C PHE A 131 -18.78 -1.73 8.94
N ALA A 132 -18.78 -2.75 9.80
CA ALA A 132 -19.77 -3.84 9.75
C ALA A 132 -21.22 -3.34 9.78
N ASP A 133 -21.50 -2.31 10.59
CA ASP A 133 -22.84 -1.71 10.71
C ASP A 133 -23.14 -0.69 9.59
N ASP A 134 -22.17 -0.37 8.73
CA ASP A 134 -22.34 0.47 7.56
C ASP A 134 -22.61 -0.39 6.32
N ALA A 135 -23.88 -0.75 6.14
CA ALA A 135 -24.33 -1.56 5.01
C ALA A 135 -24.00 -0.91 3.65
N GLY A 136 -24.00 0.43 3.58
CA GLY A 136 -23.73 1.17 2.34
C GLY A 136 -22.28 1.05 1.91
N LEU A 137 -21.34 1.40 2.79
CA LEU A 137 -19.90 1.32 2.48
C LEU A 137 -19.44 -0.14 2.33
N THR A 138 -19.95 -1.06 3.16
CA THR A 138 -19.62 -2.49 3.06
C THR A 138 -20.05 -3.11 1.74
N ALA A 139 -21.24 -2.74 1.23
CA ALA A 139 -21.71 -3.20 -0.08
C ALA A 139 -20.82 -2.65 -1.21
N GLN A 140 -20.47 -1.36 -1.17
CA GLN A 140 -19.58 -0.75 -2.16
C GLN A 140 -18.19 -1.37 -2.16
N TYR A 141 -17.59 -1.57 -0.98
CA TYR A 141 -16.31 -2.26 -0.81
C TYR A 141 -16.35 -3.66 -1.43
N THR A 142 -17.36 -4.45 -1.10
CA THR A 142 -17.52 -5.82 -1.61
C THR A 142 -17.66 -5.84 -3.13
N ALA A 143 -18.48 -4.93 -3.69
CA ALA A 143 -18.66 -4.80 -5.12
C ALA A 143 -17.35 -4.45 -5.82
N LYS A 144 -16.61 -3.46 -5.29
CA LYS A 144 -15.36 -3.01 -5.90
C LYS A 144 -14.23 -4.03 -5.79
N VAL A 145 -14.14 -4.78 -4.68
CA VAL A 145 -13.21 -5.92 -4.57
C VAL A 145 -13.48 -6.95 -5.67
N LYS A 146 -14.77 -7.26 -5.92
CA LYS A 146 -15.16 -8.21 -6.96
C LYS A 146 -14.83 -7.68 -8.36
N GLU A 147 -15.15 -6.42 -8.64
CA GLU A 147 -14.89 -5.76 -9.91
C GLU A 147 -13.39 -5.74 -10.24
N GLU A 148 -12.56 -5.29 -9.31
CA GLU A 148 -11.15 -4.99 -9.60
C GLU A 148 -10.22 -6.20 -9.46
N PHE A 149 -10.51 -7.14 -8.55
CA PHE A 149 -9.59 -8.25 -8.26
C PHE A 149 -10.08 -9.62 -8.69
N ALA A 150 -11.40 -9.87 -8.72
CA ALA A 150 -11.91 -11.21 -9.04
C ALA A 150 -12.05 -11.46 -10.55
N GLN A 151 -12.13 -10.40 -11.37
CA GLN A 151 -12.34 -10.52 -12.81
C GLN A 151 -11.04 -10.66 -13.62
N ASP A 152 -9.89 -10.22 -13.09
CA ASP A 152 -8.59 -10.37 -13.76
C ASP A 152 -7.90 -11.66 -13.29
N PRO A 153 -7.74 -12.69 -14.16
CA PRO A 153 -7.11 -13.94 -13.78
C PRO A 153 -5.65 -13.79 -13.32
N SER A 154 -4.94 -12.73 -13.76
CA SER A 154 -3.57 -12.46 -13.32
C SER A 154 -3.52 -11.99 -11.85
N ASN A 155 -4.54 -11.27 -11.38
CA ASN A 155 -4.69 -10.90 -9.96
C ASN A 155 -4.97 -12.14 -9.10
N VAL A 156 -5.81 -13.04 -9.58
CA VAL A 156 -6.11 -14.32 -8.90
C VAL A 156 -4.86 -15.22 -8.89
N PHE A 157 -4.11 -15.25 -9.99
CA PHE A 157 -2.82 -15.95 -10.07
C PHE A 157 -1.84 -15.41 -9.04
N LEU A 158 -1.60 -14.10 -8.97
CA LEU A 158 -0.63 -13.51 -8.05
C LEU A 158 -0.99 -13.81 -6.57
N ARG A 159 -2.28 -13.79 -6.23
CA ARG A 159 -2.75 -14.20 -4.90
C ARG A 159 -2.45 -15.66 -4.61
N ASN A 160 -2.67 -16.55 -5.57
CA ASN A 160 -2.39 -17.99 -5.41
C ASN A 160 -0.90 -18.32 -5.49
N LEU A 161 -0.08 -17.47 -6.12
CA LEU A 161 1.37 -17.63 -6.20
C LEU A 161 2.01 -17.65 -4.81
N ARG A 162 1.50 -16.87 -3.84
CA ARG A 162 1.92 -16.96 -2.44
C ARG A 162 1.74 -18.37 -1.89
N ASN A 163 0.64 -19.04 -2.21
CA ASN A 163 0.38 -20.41 -1.76
C ASN A 163 1.31 -21.41 -2.46
N TYR A 164 1.57 -21.23 -3.75
CA TYR A 164 2.58 -22.04 -4.45
C TYR A 164 3.95 -21.91 -3.76
N ILE A 165 4.38 -20.68 -3.48
CA ILE A 165 5.68 -20.39 -2.87
C ILE A 165 5.81 -21.03 -1.49
N THR A 166 4.77 -20.93 -0.67
CA THR A 166 4.79 -21.43 0.71
C THR A 166 4.59 -22.94 0.83
N HIS A 167 3.96 -23.60 -0.15
CA HIS A 167 3.63 -25.02 -0.08
C HIS A 167 4.38 -25.92 -1.07
N ARG A 168 5.06 -25.36 -2.07
CA ARG A 168 5.72 -26.14 -3.13
C ARG A 168 7.21 -25.86 -3.23
N ARG A 169 7.58 -24.67 -3.72
CA ARG A 169 8.97 -24.18 -3.89
C ARG A 169 8.95 -22.70 -4.28
N LEU A 170 10.08 -22.02 -4.18
CA LEU A 170 10.28 -20.75 -4.88
C LEU A 170 10.05 -20.97 -6.39
N PRO A 171 9.35 -20.08 -7.08
CA PRO A 171 9.07 -20.28 -8.49
C PRO A 171 10.40 -20.07 -9.22
N VAL A 172 10.79 -21.02 -10.09
CA VAL A 172 12.05 -20.92 -10.82
C VAL A 172 12.00 -19.64 -11.65
N ALA A 173 12.63 -18.59 -11.14
CA ALA A 173 12.80 -17.35 -11.87
C ALA A 173 13.86 -17.61 -12.93
N GLN A 174 13.54 -17.33 -14.19
CA GLN A 174 14.52 -17.26 -15.26
C GLN A 174 14.75 -15.80 -15.60
N SER A 175 15.98 -15.45 -15.98
CA SER A 175 16.19 -14.20 -16.69
C SER A 175 15.81 -14.39 -18.16
N GLN A 176 15.13 -13.39 -18.71
CA GLN A 176 14.98 -13.24 -20.14
C GLN A 176 15.79 -12.03 -20.57
N GLU A 177 16.76 -12.27 -21.45
CA GLU A 177 17.62 -11.25 -22.00
C GLU A 177 17.30 -11.05 -23.48
N THR A 178 16.99 -9.81 -23.87
CA THR A 178 16.79 -9.43 -25.26
C THR A 178 17.89 -8.49 -25.71
N PHE A 179 18.62 -8.90 -26.75
CA PHE A 179 19.65 -8.10 -27.37
C PHE A 179 19.23 -7.71 -28.78
N THR A 180 19.22 -6.41 -29.08
CA THR A 180 19.17 -5.89 -30.44
C THR A 180 20.40 -5.02 -30.69
N GLN A 181 20.55 -4.51 -31.92
CA GLN A 181 21.65 -3.58 -32.24
C GLN A 181 21.64 -2.29 -31.42
N THR A 182 20.48 -1.92 -30.86
CA THR A 182 20.29 -0.63 -30.15
C THR A 182 19.69 -0.80 -28.75
N THR A 183 19.25 -1.99 -28.37
CA THR A 183 18.58 -2.23 -27.09
C THR A 183 19.11 -3.47 -26.38
N TYR A 184 19.19 -3.34 -25.07
CA TYR A 184 19.37 -4.44 -24.13
C TYR A 184 18.19 -4.41 -23.17
N ALA A 185 17.55 -5.55 -22.93
CA ALA A 185 16.49 -5.69 -21.95
C ALA A 185 16.71 -6.94 -21.11
N PHE A 186 16.55 -6.81 -19.80
CA PHE A 186 16.65 -7.90 -18.85
C PHE A 186 15.35 -7.98 -18.05
N THR A 187 14.73 -9.14 -17.92
CA THR A 187 13.51 -9.29 -17.10
C THR A 187 13.45 -10.65 -16.44
N PHE A 188 12.51 -10.84 -15.52
CA PHE A 188 12.26 -12.12 -14.87
C PHE A 188 10.97 -12.75 -15.39
N THR A 189 11.06 -14.03 -15.70
CA THR A 189 9.91 -14.87 -16.05
C THR A 189 9.77 -16.02 -15.06
N LEU A 190 8.55 -16.53 -14.89
CA LEU A 190 8.31 -17.78 -14.17
C LEU A 190 7.97 -18.88 -15.17
N VAL A 191 8.69 -20.00 -15.08
CA VAL A 191 8.52 -21.13 -16.01
C VAL A 191 7.10 -21.68 -15.91
N ARG A 192 6.30 -21.49 -16.96
CA ARG A 192 4.87 -21.84 -16.98
C ARG A 192 4.64 -23.32 -16.70
N ASP A 193 5.39 -24.18 -17.38
CA ASP A 193 5.21 -25.62 -17.29
C ASP A 193 5.54 -26.12 -15.86
N ALA A 194 6.57 -25.55 -15.23
CA ALA A 194 6.94 -25.84 -13.85
C ALA A 194 5.89 -25.38 -12.82
N LEU A 195 5.14 -24.32 -13.13
CA LEU A 195 3.98 -23.88 -12.33
C LEU A 195 2.81 -24.85 -12.50
N LEU A 196 2.51 -25.30 -13.73
CA LEU A 196 1.39 -26.19 -14.04
C LEU A 196 1.47 -27.58 -13.38
N GLU A 197 2.68 -28.01 -12.99
CA GLU A 197 2.92 -29.20 -12.18
C GLU A 197 2.23 -29.18 -10.81
N TRP A 198 1.94 -27.99 -10.26
CA TRP A 198 1.31 -27.90 -8.94
C TRP A 198 -0.19 -28.10 -9.02
N SER A 199 -0.71 -29.12 -8.33
CA SER A 199 -2.14 -29.42 -8.27
C SER A 199 -2.94 -28.47 -7.36
N GLY A 200 -2.27 -27.54 -6.66
CA GLY A 200 -2.92 -26.59 -5.75
C GLY A 200 -3.52 -25.34 -6.43
N TRP A 201 -3.35 -25.18 -7.74
CA TRP A 201 -4.02 -24.09 -8.47
C TRP A 201 -5.53 -24.30 -8.49
N THR A 202 -6.28 -23.22 -8.23
CA THR A 202 -7.72 -23.20 -8.50
C THR A 202 -7.99 -23.17 -10.02
N ALA A 203 -9.23 -23.45 -10.42
CA ALA A 203 -9.60 -23.59 -11.84
C ALA A 203 -9.21 -22.37 -12.69
N ASP A 204 -9.48 -21.15 -12.22
CA ASP A 204 -9.24 -19.95 -13.03
C ASP A 204 -7.74 -19.64 -13.28
N PRO A 205 -6.84 -19.58 -12.27
CA PRO A 205 -5.42 -19.39 -12.51
C PRO A 205 -4.78 -20.53 -13.30
N ARG A 206 -5.27 -21.76 -13.12
CA ARG A 206 -4.79 -22.88 -13.94
C ARG A 206 -5.15 -22.67 -15.42
N LYS A 207 -6.41 -22.36 -15.71
CA LYS A 207 -6.89 -22.08 -17.07
C LYS A 207 -6.16 -20.89 -17.69
N TRP A 208 -5.87 -19.86 -16.88
CA TRP A 208 -5.08 -18.72 -17.32
C TRP A 208 -3.66 -19.13 -17.69
N LEU A 209 -2.96 -19.89 -16.83
CA LEU A 209 -1.61 -20.41 -17.12
C LEU A 209 -1.61 -21.27 -18.39
N GLU A 210 -2.57 -22.17 -18.55
CA GLU A 210 -2.70 -23.04 -19.74
C GLU A 210 -2.95 -22.25 -21.04
N GLY A 211 -3.53 -21.04 -20.93
CA GLY A 211 -3.80 -20.16 -22.06
C GLY A 211 -2.66 -19.21 -22.45
N LEU A 212 -1.55 -19.18 -21.72
CA LEU A 212 -0.38 -18.37 -22.06
C LEU A 212 0.43 -19.03 -23.18
N ASP A 213 0.94 -18.27 -24.15
CA ASP A 213 1.81 -18.77 -25.22
C ASP A 213 3.27 -19.02 -24.78
N GLY A 214 3.61 -18.67 -23.53
CA GLY A 214 4.96 -18.82 -22.98
C GLY A 214 5.01 -18.63 -21.46
N ASP A 215 6.18 -18.32 -20.95
CA ASP A 215 6.41 -18.11 -19.52
C ASP A 215 5.72 -16.85 -19.00
N VAL A 216 5.49 -16.82 -17.68
CA VAL A 216 4.80 -15.70 -17.04
C VAL A 216 5.77 -14.55 -16.89
N MET A 217 5.49 -13.43 -17.56
CA MET A 217 6.20 -12.16 -17.36
C MET A 217 5.81 -11.56 -16.00
N ILE A 218 6.49 -11.99 -14.94
CA ILE A 218 6.04 -11.72 -13.56
C ILE A 218 6.10 -10.23 -13.20
N VAL A 219 7.02 -9.48 -13.80
CA VAL A 219 7.10 -8.02 -13.63
C VAL A 219 5.80 -7.35 -14.05
N GLU A 220 5.24 -7.73 -15.20
CA GLU A 220 3.98 -7.16 -15.70
C GLU A 220 2.78 -7.50 -14.80
N VAL A 221 2.76 -8.72 -14.27
CA VAL A 221 1.70 -9.18 -13.35
C VAL A 221 1.78 -8.41 -12.02
N VAL A 222 2.98 -8.25 -11.46
CA VAL A 222 3.21 -7.48 -10.23
C VAL A 222 2.80 -6.03 -10.43
N ASP A 223 3.24 -5.39 -11.51
CA ASP A 223 2.94 -4.01 -11.84
C ASP A 223 1.45 -3.74 -12.02
N ARG A 224 0.77 -4.65 -12.74
CA ARG A 224 -0.67 -4.57 -12.94
C ARG A 224 -1.40 -4.64 -11.60
N TYR A 225 -1.09 -5.65 -10.79
CA TYR A 225 -1.72 -5.80 -9.47
C TYR A 225 -1.45 -4.59 -8.58
N ALA A 226 -0.22 -4.08 -8.56
CA ALA A 226 0.17 -2.92 -7.75
C ALA A 226 -0.61 -1.67 -8.13
N ARG A 227 -0.84 -1.43 -9.43
CA ARG A 227 -1.68 -0.32 -9.91
C ARG A 227 -3.12 -0.49 -9.46
N THR A 228 -3.72 -1.67 -9.67
CA THR A 228 -5.09 -1.97 -9.22
C THR A 228 -5.22 -1.78 -7.69
N ALA A 229 -4.27 -2.31 -6.92
CA ALA A 229 -4.24 -2.16 -5.47
C ALA A 229 -4.11 -0.70 -5.03
N GLY A 230 -3.24 0.08 -5.66
CA GLY A 230 -3.07 1.51 -5.36
C GLY A 230 -4.34 2.32 -5.66
N THR A 231 -4.97 2.08 -6.81
CA THR A 231 -6.25 2.72 -7.16
C THR A 231 -7.35 2.36 -6.18
N PHE A 232 -7.44 1.09 -5.79
CA PHE A 232 -8.40 0.63 -4.79
C PHE A 232 -8.18 1.28 -3.42
N ASP A 233 -6.93 1.32 -2.93
CA ASP A 233 -6.59 1.93 -1.64
C ASP A 233 -6.94 3.41 -1.62
N LYS A 234 -6.68 4.10 -2.74
CA LYS A 234 -7.07 5.50 -2.92
C LYS A 234 -8.56 5.69 -2.87
N TRP A 235 -9.30 4.90 -3.62
CA TRP A 235 -10.75 4.96 -3.57
C TRP A 235 -11.28 4.75 -2.15
N LEU A 236 -10.82 3.73 -1.43
CA LEU A 236 -11.31 3.44 -0.07
C LEU A 236 -10.98 4.59 0.90
N PHE A 237 -9.78 5.15 0.81
CA PHE A 237 -9.39 6.33 1.57
C PHE A 237 -10.31 7.53 1.26
N ASP A 238 -10.61 7.79 -0.01
CA ASP A 238 -11.45 8.90 -0.45
C ASP A 238 -12.93 8.70 -0.01
N GLU A 239 -13.45 7.47 -0.07
CA GLU A 239 -14.81 7.15 0.41
C GLU A 239 -14.95 7.38 1.92
N ILE A 240 -13.98 6.93 2.71
CA ILE A 240 -13.94 7.22 4.15
C ILE A 240 -13.88 8.74 4.36
N GLY A 241 -13.05 9.44 3.58
CA GLY A 241 -12.94 10.89 3.64
C GLY A 241 -14.25 11.61 3.35
N THR A 242 -14.94 11.18 2.30
CA THR A 242 -16.25 11.72 1.90
C THR A 242 -17.30 11.47 2.97
N LYS A 243 -17.32 10.25 3.54
CA LYS A 243 -18.25 9.87 4.60
C LYS A 243 -18.12 10.73 5.86
N PHE A 244 -16.89 11.09 6.23
CA PHE A 244 -16.58 11.85 7.44
C PHE A 244 -16.11 13.28 7.13
N ALA A 245 -16.52 13.86 6.00
CA ALA A 245 -15.95 15.13 5.51
C ALA A 245 -16.07 16.29 6.51
N ASP A 246 -17.24 16.42 7.16
CA ASP A 246 -17.47 17.48 8.16
C ASP A 246 -16.64 17.25 9.42
N ASP A 247 -16.62 16.02 9.93
CA ASP A 247 -15.84 15.63 11.11
C ASP A 247 -14.34 15.83 10.87
N LEU A 248 -13.84 15.42 9.70
CA LEU A 248 -12.45 15.58 9.28
C LEU A 248 -12.06 17.05 9.16
N ARG A 249 -12.91 17.88 8.57
CA ARG A 249 -12.68 19.33 8.49
C ARG A 249 -12.54 19.93 9.88
N GLU A 250 -13.49 19.64 10.78
CA GLU A 250 -13.46 20.17 12.15
C GLU A 250 -12.21 19.70 12.91
N TYR A 251 -11.82 18.43 12.73
CA TYR A 251 -10.59 17.88 13.27
C TYR A 251 -9.33 18.57 12.71
N HIS A 252 -9.23 18.78 11.40
CA HIS A 252 -8.05 19.39 10.77
C HIS A 252 -7.87 20.86 11.16
N GLU A 253 -8.97 21.62 11.26
CA GLU A 253 -8.94 22.99 11.79
C GLU A 253 -8.39 23.01 13.22
N ALA A 254 -8.90 22.13 14.08
CA ALA A 254 -8.47 22.04 15.47
C ALA A 254 -7.04 21.51 15.64
N ALA A 255 -6.63 20.51 14.86
CA ALA A 255 -5.27 19.96 14.86
C ALA A 255 -4.24 21.01 14.41
N THR A 256 -4.57 21.81 13.39
CA THR A 256 -3.72 22.91 12.92
C THR A 256 -3.53 23.95 14.02
N TYR A 257 -4.59 24.29 14.75
CA TYR A 257 -4.52 25.20 15.89
C TYR A 257 -3.63 24.65 17.01
N VAL A 258 -3.80 23.37 17.38
CA VAL A 258 -2.99 22.73 18.43
C VAL A 258 -1.51 22.67 18.03
N ASP A 259 -1.18 22.32 16.78
CA ASP A 259 0.19 22.33 16.28
C ASP A 259 0.82 23.74 16.32
N ALA A 260 0.05 24.78 15.98
CA ALA A 260 0.51 26.16 16.10
C ALA A 260 0.76 26.56 17.57
N GLU A 261 -0.11 26.14 18.50
CA GLU A 261 0.10 26.37 19.93
C GLU A 261 1.33 25.62 20.46
N TRP A 262 1.58 24.39 20.03
CA TRP A 262 2.80 23.65 20.35
C TRP A 262 4.05 24.42 19.94
N LYS A 263 4.10 24.89 18.68
CA LYS A 263 5.25 25.67 18.18
C LYS A 263 5.48 26.94 18.99
N ARG A 264 4.42 27.62 19.43
CA ARG A 264 4.52 28.82 20.28
C ARG A 264 5.08 28.54 21.67
N HIS A 265 4.80 27.37 22.26
CA HIS A 265 5.18 27.06 23.64
C HIS A 265 6.55 26.36 23.73
N PHE A 266 7.03 25.74 22.65
CA PHE A 266 8.19 24.85 22.71
C PHE A 266 9.35 25.21 21.75
N ASP A 267 9.35 26.41 21.14
CA ASP A 267 10.45 26.98 20.34
C ASP A 267 11.18 25.95 19.44
N PHE A 268 10.49 25.44 18.42
CA PHE A 268 11.07 24.60 17.36
C PHE A 268 11.22 25.35 16.03
#